data_AF-A0A7J3BPN9-F1
#
_entry.id   AF-A0A7J3BPN9-F1
#
_cell.length_a   1.000
_cell.length_b   1.000
_cell.length_c   1.000
_cell.angle_alpha   90.00
_cell.angle_beta   90.00
_cell.angle_gamma   90.00
#
_symmetry.space_group_name_H-M   'P 1'
#
loop_
_entity.id
_entity.type
_entity.pdbx_description
1 polymer ?
#
loop_
_entity_poly.entity_id
_entity_poly.type
_entity_poly.pdbx_seq_one_letter_code
_entity_poly.pdbx_strand_id
1 'polypeptide(L)'
;MKGLFLFLVLLGIAFSSGYEETTIAFEKEWKVSGNASIINFTSVFLINNSNQEIENITALPPLEIVKDGDKFTVHYYGKFYGNATFRARAIAKIRYKTNITRDEPLPEKGISYGGVVEYNDEMAALAKNLSDANSSLESLANLANWVNENMEYDKSYTGAVLPAKKVFIGKRGVCTEYTHLFIALANSLGFKTRFVAGYAVEENDWEPHSWAEVYTSGQWIDFDPTFAQAGVLDNLHIAVSYGKDAEDIYESVMQSDGSVAVETKTKIDLLENEQAQNDVLEFYFDEKNRSALIKVKNPQDKYEIGSYSRILPKEYGGIEKKIIVLKPYGSYDEKYALEGDFKEGYRYTIPVILSFNNIEEKNNISVEIREGSGQGEEHLDNQEVCLPALVLLALIMFYFFKIGGTEI
;
A
#
# COMPACT_ATOMS: atom_id res chain seq x y z
N MET A 1 -33.88 -19.80 -32.64
CA MET A 1 -32.63 -19.82 -31.87
C MET A 1 -31.46 -19.65 -32.82
N LYS A 2 -30.90 -18.44 -32.91
CA LYS A 2 -29.53 -18.22 -33.38
C LYS A 2 -28.94 -17.16 -32.46
N GLY A 3 -28.13 -17.61 -31.51
CA GLY A 3 -27.36 -16.73 -30.63
C GLY A 3 -26.22 -16.14 -31.43
N LEU A 4 -26.23 -14.82 -31.59
CA LEU A 4 -25.09 -14.08 -32.11
C LEU A 4 -24.21 -13.75 -30.89
N PHE A 5 -23.20 -14.59 -30.65
CA PHE A 5 -22.12 -14.29 -29.71
C PHE A 5 -21.24 -13.23 -30.37
N LEU A 6 -21.41 -11.97 -29.98
CA LEU A 6 -20.49 -10.91 -30.37
C LEU A 6 -19.22 -11.07 -29.51
N PHE A 7 -18.16 -11.58 -30.11
CA PHE A 7 -16.82 -11.59 -29.50
C PHE A 7 -16.30 -10.15 -29.50
N LEU A 8 -16.41 -9.46 -28.35
CA LEU A 8 -15.60 -8.28 -28.11
C LEU A 8 -14.17 -8.75 -27.87
N VAL A 9 -13.26 -8.38 -28.78
CA VAL A 9 -11.84 -8.61 -28.57
C VAL A 9 -11.34 -7.62 -27.53
N LEU A 10 -11.23 -8.07 -26.28
CA LEU A 10 -10.43 -7.41 -25.25
C LEU A 10 -8.96 -7.46 -25.68
N LEU A 11 -8.46 -6.37 -26.26
CA LEU A 11 -7.03 -6.09 -26.32
C LEU A 11 -6.62 -5.46 -24.98
N GLY A 12 -6.65 -6.26 -23.93
CA GLY A 12 -5.94 -5.93 -22.70
C GLY A 12 -4.47 -6.25 -22.92
N ILE A 13 -3.62 -5.22 -23.01
CA ILE A 13 -2.19 -5.42 -22.83
C ILE A 13 -1.96 -5.31 -21.33
N ALA A 14 -1.88 -6.46 -20.67
CA ALA A 14 -1.47 -6.56 -19.28
C ALA A 14 0.04 -6.35 -19.20
N PHE A 15 0.48 -5.41 -18.38
CA PHE A 15 1.88 -5.29 -17.97
C PHE A 15 1.96 -5.58 -16.48
N SER A 16 2.65 -6.66 -16.12
CA SER A 16 2.97 -6.98 -14.73
C SER A 16 4.31 -6.33 -14.36
N SER A 17 4.32 -5.59 -13.27
CA SER A 17 5.52 -5.07 -12.63
C SER A 17 5.44 -5.38 -11.14
N GLY A 18 6.35 -6.20 -10.64
CA GLY A 18 6.39 -6.58 -9.24
C GLY A 18 7.74 -7.08 -8.81
N TYR A 19 8.00 -7.06 -7.51
CA TYR A 19 9.26 -7.49 -6.93
C TYR A 19 9.03 -8.73 -6.06
N GLU A 20 9.71 -9.84 -6.33
CA GLU A 20 9.70 -10.97 -5.39
C GLU A 20 10.58 -10.68 -4.16
N GLU A 21 11.71 -10.03 -4.41
CA GLU A 21 12.70 -9.63 -3.44
C GLU A 21 13.30 -8.29 -3.89
N THR A 22 13.56 -7.42 -2.92
CA THR A 22 14.31 -6.18 -3.13
C THR A 22 15.49 -6.15 -2.16
N THR A 23 16.70 -5.99 -2.69
CA THR A 23 17.89 -5.77 -1.88
C THR A 23 18.18 -4.28 -1.76
N ILE A 24 18.35 -3.79 -0.54
CA ILE A 24 18.65 -2.37 -0.25
C ILE A 24 19.98 -2.21 0.49
N ALA A 25 20.60 -1.05 0.32
CA ALA A 25 21.52 -0.49 1.30
C ALA A 25 20.80 0.60 2.11
N PHE A 26 20.66 0.37 3.42
CA PHE A 26 20.08 1.34 4.35
C PHE A 26 21.21 1.99 5.15
N GLU A 27 21.36 3.31 5.03
CA GLU A 27 22.36 4.10 5.74
C GLU A 27 21.67 5.15 6.61
N LYS A 28 22.04 5.22 7.88
CA LYS A 28 21.57 6.24 8.82
C LYS A 28 22.75 6.96 9.45
N GLU A 29 22.68 8.28 9.45
CA GLU A 29 23.66 9.18 10.01
C GLU A 29 23.03 9.99 11.15
N TRP A 30 23.73 10.06 12.28
CA TRP A 30 23.36 10.90 13.42
C TRP A 30 24.45 11.96 13.61
N LYS A 31 24.11 13.21 13.34
CA LYS A 31 24.97 14.36 13.63
C LYS A 31 24.63 14.88 15.01
N VAL A 32 25.56 14.71 15.93
CA VAL A 32 25.42 15.11 17.32
C VAL A 32 26.23 16.38 17.55
N SER A 33 25.59 17.44 18.05
CA SER A 33 26.22 18.73 18.34
C SER A 33 25.87 19.20 19.75
N GLY A 34 26.73 19.97 20.40
CA GLY A 34 26.46 20.46 21.75
C GLY A 34 27.71 20.80 22.56
N ASN A 35 27.57 20.82 23.88
CA ASN A 35 28.67 21.13 24.81
C ASN A 35 28.78 20.15 25.99
N ALA A 36 28.11 19.00 25.90
CA ALA A 36 28.21 17.93 26.88
C ALA A 36 29.62 17.33 26.90
N SER A 37 30.04 16.88 28.09
CA SER A 37 31.33 16.21 28.29
C SER A 37 31.25 14.72 27.93
N ILE A 38 30.13 14.06 28.23
CA ILE A 38 29.86 12.65 27.97
C ILE A 38 28.44 12.51 27.42
N ILE A 39 28.29 11.67 26.40
CA ILE A 39 26.97 11.27 25.87
C ILE A 39 26.82 9.75 25.92
N ASN A 40 25.59 9.32 26.20
CA ASN A 40 25.08 7.99 25.95
C ASN A 40 23.99 8.11 24.89
N PHE A 41 24.26 7.56 23.72
CA PHE A 41 23.39 7.60 22.56
C PHE A 41 22.91 6.19 22.24
N THR A 42 21.60 6.00 22.10
CA THR A 42 21.00 4.75 21.67
C THR A 42 19.93 5.03 20.64
N SER A 43 20.02 4.41 19.47
CA SER A 43 18.98 4.49 18.43
C SER A 43 18.60 3.10 17.94
N VAL A 44 17.32 2.90 17.69
CA VAL A 44 16.89 1.77 16.84
C VAL A 44 17.42 2.02 15.43
N PHE A 45 17.96 0.97 14.82
CA PHE A 45 18.50 1.05 13.48
C PHE A 45 17.59 0.35 12.48
N LEU A 46 17.40 -0.96 12.63
CA LEU A 46 16.52 -1.79 11.80
C LEU A 46 16.01 -2.99 12.62
N ILE A 47 15.03 -3.70 12.08
CA ILE A 47 14.55 -4.98 12.62
C ILE A 47 14.68 -6.11 11.59
N ASN A 48 14.77 -7.34 12.07
CA ASN A 48 14.49 -8.54 11.30
C ASN A 48 13.06 -8.98 11.56
N ASN A 49 12.33 -9.40 10.53
CA ASN A 49 11.03 -10.02 10.67
C ASN A 49 10.81 -11.04 9.54
N SER A 50 9.58 -11.54 9.38
CA SER A 50 9.24 -12.47 8.29
C SER A 50 9.41 -11.88 6.89
N ASN A 51 9.38 -10.55 6.78
CA ASN A 51 9.40 -9.81 5.51
C ASN A 51 10.73 -9.07 5.25
N GLN A 52 11.64 -9.00 6.23
CA GLN A 52 12.88 -8.24 6.17
C GLN A 52 14.02 -9.01 6.84
N GLU A 53 15.07 -9.28 6.06
CA GLU A 53 16.29 -9.96 6.51
C GLU A 53 17.51 -9.04 6.36
N ILE A 54 18.14 -8.70 7.47
CA ILE A 54 19.40 -7.96 7.54
C ILE A 54 20.56 -8.92 7.32
N GLU A 55 21.28 -8.77 6.22
CA GLU A 55 22.44 -9.62 5.88
C GLU A 55 23.69 -9.22 6.65
N ASN A 56 23.96 -7.92 6.72
CA ASN A 56 25.10 -7.38 7.44
C ASN A 56 24.82 -5.95 7.91
N ILE A 57 25.55 -5.54 8.95
CA ILE A 57 25.56 -4.18 9.45
C ILE A 57 27.02 -3.76 9.65
N THR A 58 27.35 -2.57 9.19
CA THR A 58 28.61 -1.89 9.44
C THR A 58 28.34 -0.57 10.13
N ALA A 59 29.19 -0.19 11.08
CA ALA A 59 29.05 1.07 11.80
C ALA A 59 30.39 1.79 11.94
N LEU A 60 30.34 3.12 11.82
CA LEU A 60 31.45 4.06 11.92
C LEU A 60 31.37 4.84 13.25
N PRO A 61 32.50 5.32 13.79
CA PRO A 61 32.86 4.93 15.16
C PRO A 61 32.45 5.86 16.32
N PRO A 62 32.61 5.33 17.56
CA PRO A 62 32.53 3.92 17.92
C PRO A 62 31.08 3.56 18.29
N LEU A 63 30.27 3.27 17.28
CA LEU A 63 28.95 2.69 17.51
C LEU A 63 29.09 1.17 17.74
N GLU A 64 28.58 0.72 18.87
CA GLU A 64 28.30 -0.68 19.14
C GLU A 64 26.95 -1.06 18.51
N ILE A 65 26.88 -2.22 17.87
CA ILE A 65 25.63 -2.78 17.35
C ILE A 65 25.16 -3.85 18.32
N VAL A 66 23.97 -3.68 18.89
CA VAL A 66 23.36 -4.63 19.80
C VAL A 66 22.11 -5.22 19.14
N LYS A 67 22.05 -6.54 19.06
CA LYS A 67 20.87 -7.29 18.62
C LYS A 67 20.12 -7.83 19.83
N ASP A 68 18.86 -7.44 19.98
CA ASP A 68 17.94 -7.97 21.00
C ASP A 68 16.69 -8.53 20.32
N GLY A 69 16.57 -9.86 20.30
CA GLY A 69 15.59 -10.58 19.49
C GLY A 69 15.67 -10.18 18.02
N ASP A 70 14.62 -9.53 17.55
CA ASP A 70 14.43 -9.06 16.18
C ASP A 70 15.03 -7.67 15.93
N LYS A 71 15.40 -6.93 16.98
CA LYS A 71 15.77 -5.51 16.91
C LYS A 71 17.28 -5.31 16.88
N PHE A 72 17.76 -4.51 15.92
CA PHE A 72 19.12 -3.99 15.91
C PHE A 72 19.13 -2.55 16.41
N THR A 73 19.95 -2.30 17.42
CA THR A 73 20.17 -0.97 17.99
C THR A 73 21.64 -0.59 17.83
N VAL A 74 21.89 0.71 17.65
CA VAL A 74 23.22 1.28 17.71
C VAL A 74 23.39 2.03 19.01
N HIS A 75 24.54 1.86 19.66
CA HIS A 75 24.86 2.45 20.94
C HIS A 75 26.23 3.13 20.90
N TYR A 76 26.34 4.33 21.46
CA TYR A 76 27.61 4.98 21.74
C TYR A 76 27.61 5.51 23.17
N TYR A 77 28.68 5.19 23.91
CA TYR A 77 28.95 5.79 25.20
C TYR A 77 30.38 6.31 25.24
N GLY A 78 30.56 7.62 25.47
CA GLY A 78 31.91 8.18 25.52
C GLY A 78 31.99 9.69 25.60
N LYS A 79 33.24 10.17 25.59
CA LYS A 79 33.55 11.61 25.63
C LYS A 79 33.11 12.30 24.35
N PHE A 80 32.45 13.45 24.52
CA PHE A 80 31.94 14.27 23.43
C PHE A 80 32.70 15.59 23.34
N TYR A 81 33.03 16.03 22.13
CA TYR A 81 33.87 17.22 21.88
C TYR A 81 33.21 18.19 20.91
N GLY A 82 32.02 18.67 21.27
CA GLY A 82 31.35 19.73 20.51
C GLY A 82 30.52 19.21 19.34
N ASN A 83 31.11 18.38 18.47
CA ASN A 83 30.43 17.76 17.32
C ASN A 83 30.93 16.34 17.08
N ALA A 84 30.02 15.43 16.72
CA ALA A 84 30.31 14.07 16.29
C ALA A 84 29.32 13.64 15.19
N THR A 85 29.76 12.75 14.31
CA THR A 85 28.90 12.14 13.30
C THR A 85 29.04 10.63 13.39
N PHE A 86 27.94 9.99 13.75
CA PHE A 86 27.84 8.54 13.80
C PHE A 86 27.12 8.04 12.56
N ARG A 87 27.52 6.88 12.04
CA ARG A 87 26.90 6.31 10.85
C ARG A 87 26.80 4.80 10.96
N ALA A 88 25.65 4.25 10.60
CA ALA A 88 25.45 2.82 10.44
C ALA A 88 24.89 2.54 9.05
N ARG A 89 25.32 1.43 8.46
CA ARG A 89 24.88 0.96 7.16
C ARG A 89 24.56 -0.52 7.22
N ALA A 90 23.41 -0.92 6.71
CA ALA A 90 23.02 -2.31 6.52
C ALA A 90 22.79 -2.64 5.05
N ILE A 91 22.99 -3.91 4.71
CA ILE A 91 22.39 -4.54 3.54
C ILE A 91 21.20 -5.36 4.04
N ALA A 92 20.03 -5.14 3.45
CA ALA A 92 18.81 -5.86 3.82
C ALA A 92 18.07 -6.37 2.59
N LYS A 93 17.45 -7.53 2.72
CA LYS A 93 16.54 -8.14 1.75
C LYS A 93 15.12 -8.00 2.24
N ILE A 94 14.27 -7.39 1.41
CA ILE A 94 12.86 -7.19 1.67
C ILE A 94 12.07 -8.16 0.80
N ARG A 95 11.22 -8.95 1.43
CA ARG A 95 10.37 -9.98 0.82
C ARG A 95 9.06 -10.09 1.58
N TYR A 96 8.04 -9.37 1.17
CA TYR A 96 6.73 -9.63 1.76
C TYR A 96 6.20 -10.97 1.26
N LYS A 97 5.93 -11.88 2.20
CA LYS A 97 5.35 -13.19 1.90
C LYS A 97 4.28 -13.50 2.92
N THR A 98 3.06 -13.75 2.43
CA THR A 98 1.99 -14.31 3.25
C THR A 98 1.69 -15.74 2.82
N ASN A 99 1.60 -16.64 3.79
CA ASN A 99 1.11 -18.01 3.56
C ASN A 99 -0.12 -18.25 4.45
N ILE A 100 -1.25 -17.67 4.04
CA ILE A 100 -2.48 -17.72 4.81
C ILE A 100 -3.35 -18.85 4.29
N THR A 101 -3.29 -20.01 4.94
CA THR A 101 -4.06 -21.20 4.55
C THR A 101 -5.43 -21.27 5.23
N ARG A 102 -5.64 -20.45 6.27
CA ARG A 102 -6.88 -20.40 7.04
C ARG A 102 -7.18 -18.97 7.50
N ASP A 103 -8.45 -18.60 7.41
CA ASP A 103 -9.00 -17.40 8.06
C ASP A 103 -9.69 -17.78 9.37
N GLU A 104 -9.66 -16.89 10.34
CA GLU A 104 -10.18 -17.10 11.69
C GLU A 104 -11.39 -16.21 11.94
N PRO A 105 -12.41 -16.64 12.70
CA PRO A 105 -13.49 -15.76 13.11
C PRO A 105 -12.95 -14.62 14.00
N LEU A 106 -13.76 -13.57 14.17
CA LEU A 106 -13.39 -12.45 15.02
C LEU A 106 -13.06 -12.92 16.45
N PRO A 107 -12.08 -12.29 17.13
CA PRO A 107 -11.84 -12.51 18.54
C PRO A 107 -13.09 -12.21 19.37
N GLU A 108 -13.27 -12.93 20.49
CA GLU A 108 -14.48 -12.79 21.32
C GLU A 108 -14.57 -11.46 22.07
N LYS A 109 -13.43 -10.78 22.29
CA LYS A 109 -13.37 -9.57 23.12
C LYS A 109 -12.28 -8.59 22.68
N GLY A 110 -12.65 -7.31 22.63
CA GLY A 110 -11.74 -6.18 22.45
C GLY A 110 -10.54 -6.17 23.41
N ILE A 111 -9.40 -5.69 22.92
CA ILE A 111 -8.20 -5.44 23.71
C ILE A 111 -8.09 -3.93 23.91
N SER A 112 -8.18 -3.46 25.16
CA SER A 112 -8.04 -2.03 25.43
C SER A 112 -6.58 -1.69 25.72
N TYR A 113 -6.00 -0.88 24.85
CA TYR A 113 -4.73 -0.20 25.11
C TYR A 113 -5.01 1.25 25.50
N GLY A 114 -4.38 1.76 26.56
CA GLY A 114 -4.48 3.18 26.92
C GLY A 114 -3.61 4.08 26.04
N GLY A 115 -3.80 5.39 26.12
CA GLY A 115 -2.94 6.37 25.45
C GLY A 115 -3.37 6.65 24.01
N VAL A 116 -2.41 6.70 23.08
CA VAL A 116 -2.64 7.18 21.71
C VAL A 116 -3.62 6.30 20.93
N VAL A 117 -3.59 4.98 21.13
CA VAL A 117 -4.45 4.01 20.41
C VAL A 117 -5.69 3.58 21.19
N GLU A 118 -6.11 4.37 22.19
CA GLU A 118 -7.35 4.14 22.93
C GLU A 118 -8.58 4.40 22.03
N TYR A 119 -9.59 3.52 22.09
CA TYR A 119 -10.87 3.68 21.41
C TYR A 119 -12.03 3.97 22.38
N ASN A 120 -13.15 4.44 21.86
CA ASN A 120 -14.41 4.62 22.60
C ASN A 120 -15.53 3.71 22.04
N ASP A 121 -16.70 3.75 22.66
CA ASP A 121 -17.85 2.91 22.27
C ASP A 121 -18.32 3.18 20.83
N GLU A 122 -18.22 4.42 20.34
CA GLU A 122 -18.61 4.78 18.98
C GLU A 122 -17.67 4.15 17.94
N MET A 123 -16.36 4.21 18.19
CA MET A 123 -15.35 3.55 17.36
C MET A 123 -15.54 2.03 17.37
N ALA A 124 -15.83 1.43 18.53
CA ALA A 124 -16.08 0.00 18.64
C ALA A 124 -17.36 -0.42 17.90
N ALA A 125 -18.43 0.38 17.99
CA ALA A 125 -19.67 0.14 17.26
C ALA A 125 -19.46 0.24 15.74
N LEU A 126 -18.71 1.24 15.28
CA LEU A 126 -18.33 1.35 13.88
C LEU A 126 -17.53 0.11 13.43
N ALA A 127 -16.48 -0.26 14.18
CA ALA A 127 -15.62 -1.37 13.80
C ALA A 127 -16.44 -2.68 13.68
N LYS A 128 -17.38 -2.89 14.61
CA LYS A 128 -18.31 -4.02 14.56
C LYS A 128 -19.23 -3.99 13.34
N ASN A 129 -19.72 -2.81 12.95
CA ASN A 129 -20.57 -2.67 11.77
C ASN A 129 -19.81 -2.93 10.45
N LEU A 130 -18.51 -2.66 10.41
CA LEU A 130 -17.64 -2.91 9.25
C LEU A 130 -17.13 -4.36 9.19
N SER A 131 -17.25 -5.11 10.28
CA SER A 131 -16.69 -6.46 10.40
C SER A 131 -17.59 -7.57 9.82
N ASP A 132 -16.96 -8.64 9.32
CA ASP A 132 -17.58 -9.94 9.08
C ASP A 132 -17.23 -10.88 10.24
N ALA A 133 -18.25 -11.32 10.99
CA ALA A 133 -18.06 -12.20 12.15
C ALA A 133 -17.32 -13.51 11.84
N ASN A 134 -17.35 -13.97 10.58
CA ASN A 134 -16.74 -15.23 10.16
C ASN A 134 -15.37 -15.04 9.49
N SER A 135 -14.90 -13.80 9.33
CA SER A 135 -13.66 -13.50 8.61
C SER A 135 -12.90 -12.35 9.27
N SER A 136 -11.79 -12.68 9.90
CA SER A 136 -10.86 -11.68 10.44
C SER A 136 -10.18 -10.90 9.33
N LEU A 137 -9.81 -11.56 8.23
CA LEU A 137 -9.16 -10.92 7.10
C LEU A 137 -10.06 -9.87 6.42
N GLU A 138 -11.30 -10.23 6.10
CA GLU A 138 -12.27 -9.29 5.50
C GLU A 138 -12.58 -8.14 6.46
N SER A 139 -12.73 -8.43 7.76
CA SER A 139 -12.96 -7.41 8.77
C SER A 139 -11.82 -6.39 8.82
N LEU A 140 -10.58 -6.85 8.88
CA LEU A 140 -9.41 -5.96 8.92
C LEU A 140 -9.24 -5.17 7.61
N ALA A 141 -9.48 -5.81 6.45
CA ALA A 141 -9.48 -5.13 5.16
C ALA A 141 -10.55 -4.02 5.11
N ASN A 142 -11.77 -4.29 5.58
CA ASN A 142 -12.85 -3.30 5.65
C ASN A 142 -12.50 -2.13 6.57
N LEU A 143 -11.86 -2.38 7.72
CA LEU A 143 -11.40 -1.31 8.60
C LEU A 143 -10.34 -0.43 7.91
N ALA A 144 -9.33 -1.06 7.28
CA ALA A 144 -8.27 -0.33 6.59
C ALA A 144 -8.80 0.50 5.42
N ASN A 145 -9.70 -0.07 4.61
CA ASN A 145 -10.39 0.65 3.54
C ASN A 145 -11.20 1.82 4.07
N TRP A 146 -11.98 1.61 5.14
CA TRP A 146 -12.77 2.70 5.72
C TRP A 146 -11.88 3.83 6.23
N VAL A 147 -10.74 3.52 6.87
CA VAL A 147 -9.78 4.55 7.29
C VAL A 147 -9.23 5.30 6.08
N ASN A 148 -8.85 4.60 5.01
CA ASN A 148 -8.37 5.23 3.78
C ASN A 148 -9.40 6.21 3.18
N GLU A 149 -10.65 5.75 3.05
CA GLU A 149 -11.74 6.48 2.40
C GLU A 149 -12.27 7.66 3.23
N ASN A 150 -12.17 7.60 4.56
CA ASN A 150 -12.78 8.57 5.47
C ASN A 150 -11.78 9.52 6.12
N MET A 151 -10.51 9.48 5.70
CA MET A 151 -9.46 10.37 6.18
C MET A 151 -8.92 11.24 5.04
N GLU A 152 -8.61 12.49 5.36
CA GLU A 152 -7.91 13.42 4.49
C GLU A 152 -6.44 13.50 4.89
N TYR A 153 -5.54 13.27 3.93
CA TYR A 153 -4.10 13.32 4.14
C TYR A 153 -3.64 14.78 4.21
N ASP A 154 -3.09 15.20 5.35
CA ASP A 154 -2.75 16.60 5.62
C ASP A 154 -1.33 16.71 6.23
N LYS A 155 -0.36 17.10 5.40
CA LYS A 155 1.05 17.29 5.78
C LYS A 155 1.25 18.38 6.86
N SER A 156 0.24 19.20 7.18
CA SER A 156 0.33 20.13 8.32
C SER A 156 0.38 19.43 9.69
N TYR A 157 0.04 18.14 9.75
CA TYR A 157 0.13 17.30 10.95
C TYR A 157 1.48 16.58 11.09
N THR A 158 2.42 16.75 10.16
CA THR A 158 3.75 16.11 10.25
C THR A 158 4.44 16.47 11.58
N GLY A 159 4.84 15.43 12.33
CA GLY A 159 5.46 15.56 13.65
C GLY A 159 4.47 15.69 14.81
N ALA A 160 3.17 15.76 14.55
CA ALA A 160 2.16 15.59 15.59
C ALA A 160 1.99 14.10 15.95
N VAL A 161 1.55 13.84 17.17
CA VAL A 161 1.11 12.52 17.62
C VAL A 161 -0.28 12.69 18.20
N LEU A 162 -1.31 12.41 17.40
CA LEU A 162 -2.69 12.55 17.84
C LEU A 162 -3.28 11.23 18.36
N PRO A 163 -3.99 11.27 19.50
CA PRO A 163 -4.79 10.14 19.94
C PRO A 163 -5.84 9.75 18.89
N ALA A 164 -6.04 8.45 18.68
CA ALA A 164 -6.97 7.87 17.72
C ALA A 164 -8.40 8.42 17.87
N LYS A 165 -8.86 8.69 19.10
CA LYS A 165 -10.14 9.37 19.35
C LYS A 165 -10.25 10.76 18.69
N LYS A 166 -9.16 11.54 18.70
CA LYS A 166 -9.13 12.86 18.05
C LYS A 166 -9.10 12.70 16.53
N VAL A 167 -8.30 11.77 16.03
CA VAL A 167 -8.24 11.44 14.59
C VAL A 167 -9.61 10.98 14.10
N PHE A 168 -10.30 10.14 14.86
CA PHE A 168 -11.64 9.67 14.54
C PHE A 168 -12.66 10.80 14.39
N ILE A 169 -12.55 11.88 15.17
CA ILE A 169 -13.43 13.05 15.05
C ILE A 169 -12.97 13.97 13.90
N GLY A 170 -11.66 14.22 13.82
CA GLY A 170 -11.09 15.21 12.90
C GLY A 170 -10.93 14.73 11.45
N LYS A 171 -10.86 13.40 11.25
CA LYS A 171 -10.72 12.74 9.93
C LYS A 171 -9.53 13.23 9.10
N ARG A 172 -8.44 13.62 9.76
CA ARG A 172 -7.27 14.25 9.14
C ARG A 172 -5.98 13.83 9.83
N GLY A 173 -4.90 13.75 9.07
CA GLY A 173 -3.55 13.54 9.58
C GLY A 173 -2.61 12.98 8.50
N VAL A 174 -1.47 12.45 8.93
CA VAL A 174 -0.52 11.76 8.05
C VAL A 174 -0.54 10.24 8.33
N CYS A 175 0.38 9.47 7.75
CA CYS A 175 0.44 8.02 7.90
C CYS A 175 0.36 7.53 9.36
N THR A 176 0.91 8.31 10.30
CA THR A 176 0.85 8.04 11.75
C THR A 176 -0.58 8.06 12.29
N GLU A 177 -1.37 9.09 11.97
CA GLU A 177 -2.77 9.17 12.39
C GLU A 177 -3.65 8.09 11.74
N TYR A 178 -3.42 7.79 10.45
CA TYR A 178 -4.10 6.69 9.76
C TYR A 178 -3.84 5.37 10.49
N THR A 179 -2.58 5.11 10.81
CA THR A 179 -2.15 3.91 11.54
C THR A 179 -2.74 3.84 12.95
N HIS A 180 -2.71 4.93 13.72
CA HIS A 180 -3.31 4.96 15.06
C HIS A 180 -4.81 4.69 15.03
N LEU A 181 -5.54 5.28 14.07
CA LEU A 181 -6.96 5.07 13.94
C LEU A 181 -7.27 3.61 13.58
N PHE A 182 -6.56 3.05 12.60
CA PHE A 182 -6.72 1.64 12.24
C PHE A 182 -6.42 0.71 13.42
N ILE A 183 -5.31 0.92 14.13
CA ILE A 183 -4.93 0.14 15.31
C ILE A 183 -6.03 0.20 16.38
N ALA A 184 -6.57 1.39 16.68
CA ALA A 184 -7.62 1.53 17.68
C ALA A 184 -8.91 0.79 17.28
N LEU A 185 -9.30 0.82 16.00
CA LEU A 185 -10.45 0.08 15.48
C LEU A 185 -10.22 -1.44 15.54
N ALA A 186 -9.05 -1.94 15.11
CA ALA A 186 -8.72 -3.36 15.17
C ALA A 186 -8.65 -3.88 16.62
N ASN A 187 -8.08 -3.10 17.53
CA ASN A 187 -8.05 -3.40 18.96
C ASN A 187 -9.46 -3.50 19.57
N SER A 188 -10.40 -2.68 19.10
CA SER A 188 -11.80 -2.76 19.55
C SER A 188 -12.49 -4.07 19.17
N LEU A 189 -12.04 -4.73 18.09
CA LEU A 189 -12.47 -6.08 17.68
C LEU A 189 -11.67 -7.20 18.37
N GLY A 190 -10.65 -6.87 19.15
CA GLY A 190 -9.88 -7.84 19.93
C GLY A 190 -8.61 -8.35 19.28
N PHE A 191 -8.22 -7.75 18.16
CA PHE A 191 -6.97 -8.11 17.51
C PHE A 191 -5.77 -7.59 18.28
N LYS A 192 -4.69 -8.38 18.29
CA LYS A 192 -3.39 -7.92 18.78
C LYS A 192 -2.70 -7.16 17.66
N THR A 193 -2.43 -5.88 17.88
CA THR A 193 -1.80 -4.99 16.91
C THR A 193 -0.41 -4.55 17.35
N ARG A 194 0.42 -4.11 16.41
CA ARG A 194 1.59 -3.27 16.68
C ARG A 194 1.71 -2.16 15.64
N PHE A 195 2.20 -1.01 16.08
CA PHE A 195 2.60 0.10 15.24
C PHE A 195 3.97 -0.22 14.63
N VAL A 196 4.13 0.01 13.34
CA VAL A 196 5.40 -0.14 12.63
C VAL A 196 5.85 1.24 12.15
N ALA A 197 7.05 1.64 12.55
CA ALA A 197 7.73 2.79 11.98
C ALA A 197 8.82 2.32 11.03
N GLY A 198 8.94 3.01 9.90
CA GLY A 198 9.81 2.60 8.82
C GLY A 198 9.95 3.66 7.73
N TYR A 199 10.21 3.19 6.52
CA TYR A 199 10.27 4.00 5.32
C TYR A 199 9.46 3.34 4.22
N ALA A 200 8.80 4.15 3.39
CA ALA A 200 8.15 3.70 2.17
C ALA A 200 8.44 4.67 1.01
N VAL A 201 8.18 4.24 -0.22
CA VAL A 201 8.32 5.12 -1.38
C VAL A 201 7.04 5.92 -1.60
N GLU A 202 7.12 7.24 -1.42
CA GLU A 202 6.08 8.22 -1.74
C GLU A 202 6.61 9.12 -2.87
N GLU A 203 5.83 9.37 -3.93
CA GLU A 203 6.22 10.27 -5.04
C GLU A 203 7.60 9.99 -5.70
N ASN A 204 8.05 8.71 -5.66
CA ASN A 204 9.35 8.20 -6.14
C ASN A 204 10.56 8.43 -5.21
N ASP A 205 10.34 8.94 -4.00
CA ASP A 205 11.39 9.12 -2.99
C ASP A 205 11.08 8.32 -1.71
N TRP A 206 12.14 7.97 -0.97
CA TRP A 206 12.02 7.27 0.30
C TRP A 206 11.65 8.24 1.42
N GLU A 207 10.47 8.08 1.99
CA GLU A 207 9.96 8.93 3.05
C GLU A 207 9.72 8.14 4.35
N PRO A 208 9.88 8.76 5.54
CA PRO A 208 9.45 8.16 6.79
C PRO A 208 7.97 7.79 6.72
N HIS A 209 7.66 6.54 7.07
CA HIS A 209 6.31 6.00 6.95
C HIS A 209 5.94 5.17 8.16
N SER A 210 4.63 4.97 8.34
CA SER A 210 4.11 4.10 9.39
C SER A 210 2.88 3.35 8.93
N TRP A 211 2.78 2.11 9.38
CA TRP A 211 1.67 1.21 9.13
C TRP A 211 1.45 0.30 10.34
N ALA A 212 0.46 -0.58 10.28
CA ALA A 212 0.16 -1.50 11.36
C ALA A 212 0.46 -2.94 10.98
N GLU A 213 0.82 -3.75 11.96
CA GLU A 213 0.74 -5.19 11.85
C GLU A 213 -0.31 -5.75 12.82
N VAL A 214 -1.04 -6.76 12.36
CA VAL A 214 -2.10 -7.42 13.13
C VAL A 214 -1.83 -8.92 13.20
N TYR A 215 -1.86 -9.49 14.41
CA TYR A 215 -1.67 -10.92 14.59
C TYR A 215 -3.00 -11.66 14.41
N THR A 216 -3.12 -12.39 13.31
CA THR A 216 -4.29 -13.23 12.97
C THR A 216 -3.85 -14.39 12.06
N SER A 217 -4.63 -15.47 11.99
CA SER A 217 -4.29 -16.63 11.15
C SER A 217 -2.89 -17.19 11.44
N GLY A 218 -2.48 -17.14 12.72
CA GLY A 218 -1.19 -17.64 13.22
C GLY A 218 0.05 -16.80 12.88
N GLN A 219 -0.09 -15.66 12.21
CA GLN A 219 1.03 -14.82 11.79
C GLN A 219 0.74 -13.31 11.96
N TRP A 220 1.79 -12.49 11.89
CA TRP A 220 1.61 -11.05 11.75
C TRP A 220 1.34 -10.72 10.28
N ILE A 221 0.31 -9.91 10.06
CA ILE A 221 -0.12 -9.46 8.73
C ILE A 221 -0.06 -7.94 8.70
N ASP A 222 0.61 -7.39 7.70
CA ASP A 222 0.75 -5.95 7.51
C ASP A 222 -0.54 -5.32 6.97
N PHE A 223 -0.84 -4.10 7.41
CA PHE A 223 -1.94 -3.26 6.94
C PHE A 223 -1.46 -1.80 6.89
N ASP A 224 -1.41 -1.24 5.68
CA ASP A 224 -1.20 0.18 5.46
C ASP A 224 -2.50 0.85 4.97
N PRO A 225 -3.28 1.45 5.89
CA PRO A 225 -4.47 2.20 5.53
C PRO A 225 -4.18 3.49 4.76
N THR A 226 -2.94 4.00 4.75
CA THR A 226 -2.55 5.21 3.99
C THR A 226 -2.50 4.88 2.50
N PHE A 227 -1.89 3.75 2.14
CA PHE A 227 -1.75 3.32 0.76
C PHE A 227 -2.82 2.32 0.29
N ALA A 228 -3.74 1.94 1.19
CA ALA A 228 -4.75 0.90 0.98
C ALA A 228 -4.10 -0.43 0.53
N GLN A 229 -3.07 -0.84 1.28
CA GLN A 229 -2.36 -2.11 1.08
C GLN A 229 -2.50 -2.99 2.32
N ALA A 230 -2.54 -4.31 2.15
CA ALA A 230 -2.54 -5.26 3.26
C ALA A 230 -2.04 -6.65 2.84
N GLY A 231 -1.61 -7.44 3.82
CA GLY A 231 -1.03 -8.76 3.63
C GLY A 231 0.37 -8.67 3.07
N VAL A 232 0.45 -8.50 1.76
CA VAL A 232 1.71 -8.27 1.06
C VAL A 232 1.77 -6.79 0.71
N LEU A 233 2.48 -6.00 1.52
CA LEU A 233 2.85 -4.63 1.16
C LEU A 233 3.93 -4.68 0.08
N ASP A 234 4.04 -3.63 -0.73
CA ASP A 234 5.13 -3.56 -1.71
C ASP A 234 6.51 -3.75 -1.04
N ASN A 235 7.47 -4.32 -1.76
CA ASN A 235 8.85 -4.50 -1.27
C ASN A 235 9.61 -3.19 -1.06
N LEU A 236 8.92 -2.05 -1.16
CA LEU A 236 9.42 -0.73 -0.84
C LEU A 236 8.98 -0.29 0.56
N HIS A 237 8.47 -1.18 1.41
CA HIS A 237 8.24 -0.91 2.84
C HIS A 237 9.37 -1.51 3.69
N ILE A 238 10.15 -0.64 4.36
CA ILE A 238 11.30 -1.02 5.19
C ILE A 238 10.96 -0.79 6.66
N ALA A 239 10.93 -1.85 7.46
CA ALA A 239 10.57 -1.76 8.86
C ALA A 239 11.80 -1.42 9.72
N VAL A 240 11.69 -0.38 10.54
CA VAL A 240 12.77 0.08 11.43
C VAL A 240 12.51 -0.32 12.87
N SER A 241 11.25 -0.25 13.31
CA SER A 241 10.91 -0.47 14.72
C SER A 241 9.44 -0.77 14.92
N TYR A 242 9.14 -1.41 16.05
CA TYR A 242 7.79 -1.68 16.52
C TYR A 242 7.49 -0.92 17.81
N GLY A 243 6.23 -0.52 17.96
CA GLY A 243 5.69 0.08 19.15
C GLY A 243 4.23 -0.33 19.35
N LYS A 244 3.65 0.05 20.49
CA LYS A 244 2.20 0.06 20.67
C LYS A 244 1.57 1.19 19.85
N ASP A 245 2.26 2.32 19.79
CA ASP A 245 1.93 3.54 19.06
C ASP A 245 3.22 4.33 18.76
N ALA A 246 3.11 5.49 18.13
CA ALA A 246 4.26 6.29 17.73
C ALA A 246 5.14 6.78 18.91
N GLU A 247 4.63 6.84 20.14
CA GLU A 247 5.41 7.29 21.31
C GLU A 247 6.46 6.27 21.75
N ASP A 248 6.29 5.00 21.37
CA ASP A 248 7.24 3.92 21.69
C ASP A 248 8.44 3.88 20.72
N ILE A 249 8.41 4.66 19.64
CA ILE A 249 9.46 4.73 18.64
C ILE A 249 10.53 5.73 19.12
N TYR A 250 11.53 5.22 19.84
CA TYR A 250 12.45 6.06 20.60
C TYR A 250 13.88 6.11 20.04
N GLU A 251 14.40 7.33 19.90
CA GLU A 251 15.84 7.61 19.93
C GLU A 251 16.20 8.22 21.29
N SER A 252 17.18 7.62 21.98
CA SER A 252 17.67 8.13 23.27
C SER A 252 18.95 8.89 23.09
N VAL A 253 19.02 10.09 23.67
CA VAL A 253 20.27 10.78 23.92
C VAL A 253 20.25 11.20 25.37
N MET A 254 21.17 10.67 26.16
CA MET A 254 21.41 11.07 27.54
C MET A 254 22.78 11.73 27.64
N GLN A 255 22.87 12.85 28.35
CA GLN A 255 24.09 13.59 28.56
C GLN A 255 24.41 13.75 30.05
N SER A 256 25.70 13.80 30.40
CA SER A 256 26.14 14.05 31.78
C SER A 256 25.88 15.47 32.25
N ASP A 257 26.00 16.42 31.32
CA ASP A 257 26.04 17.86 31.54
C ASP A 257 25.75 18.58 30.21
N GLY A 258 25.53 19.90 30.28
CA GLY A 258 25.30 20.71 29.09
C GLY A 258 24.06 20.30 28.30
N SER A 259 24.07 20.58 27.00
CA SER A 259 23.01 20.26 26.06
C SER A 259 23.56 19.55 24.83
N VAL A 260 22.76 18.65 24.27
CA VAL A 260 23.05 17.92 23.04
C VAL A 260 21.85 18.02 22.12
N ALA A 261 22.11 18.25 20.83
CA ALA A 261 21.15 18.15 19.76
C ALA A 261 21.59 17.05 18.80
N VAL A 262 20.62 16.30 18.27
CA VAL A 262 20.85 15.24 17.29
C VAL A 262 20.01 15.52 16.05
N GLU A 263 20.68 15.55 14.90
CA GLU A 263 20.05 15.60 13.58
C GLU A 263 20.27 14.26 12.90
N THR A 264 19.19 13.67 12.37
CA THR A 264 19.24 12.37 11.70
C THR A 264 19.07 12.52 10.20
N LYS A 265 19.86 11.78 9.44
CA LYS A 265 19.69 11.64 7.99
C LYS A 265 19.69 10.18 7.60
N THR A 266 18.71 9.77 6.82
CA THR A 266 18.62 8.42 6.26
C THR A 266 18.84 8.48 4.75
N LYS A 267 19.52 7.47 4.22
CA LYS A 267 19.69 7.24 2.79
C LYS A 267 19.43 5.77 2.49
N ILE A 268 18.63 5.51 1.47
CA ILE A 268 18.25 4.16 1.06
C ILE A 268 18.56 4.02 -0.43
N ASP A 269 19.41 3.05 -0.78
CA ASP A 269 19.77 2.74 -2.17
C ASP A 269 19.20 1.36 -2.54
N LEU A 270 18.50 1.26 -3.68
CA LEU A 270 18.08 -0.02 -4.28
C LEU A 270 19.29 -0.67 -4.98
N LEU A 271 19.57 -1.95 -4.69
CA LEU A 271 20.73 -2.68 -5.19
C LEU A 271 20.38 -3.72 -6.27
N GLU A 272 19.37 -4.56 -6.03
CA GLU A 272 18.93 -5.62 -6.97
C GLU A 272 17.42 -5.90 -6.84
N ASN A 273 16.78 -6.25 -7.96
CA ASN A 273 15.35 -6.50 -8.08
C ASN A 273 15.06 -7.67 -9.05
N GLU A 274 14.27 -8.66 -8.62
CA GLU A 274 13.76 -9.74 -9.47
C GLU A 274 12.27 -9.52 -9.81
N GLN A 275 11.92 -9.69 -11.10
CA GLN A 275 10.56 -9.51 -11.61
C GLN A 275 9.74 -10.80 -11.54
N ALA A 276 8.48 -10.70 -11.12
CA ALA A 276 7.51 -11.80 -11.18
C ALA A 276 6.38 -11.55 -12.20
N GLN A 277 5.75 -12.64 -12.63
CA GLN A 277 4.60 -12.69 -13.55
C GLN A 277 3.47 -13.49 -12.88
N ASN A 278 2.23 -13.03 -13.03
CA ASN A 278 1.04 -13.75 -12.57
C ASN A 278 0.05 -13.98 -13.72
N ASP A 279 -0.65 -15.11 -13.68
CA ASP A 279 -1.70 -15.51 -14.63
C ASP A 279 -3.06 -15.48 -13.95
N VAL A 280 -3.62 -14.30 -13.65
CA VAL A 280 -4.87 -14.27 -12.86
C VAL A 280 -5.83 -13.12 -13.18
N LEU A 281 -6.23 -12.92 -14.44
CA LEU A 281 -7.34 -11.99 -14.72
C LEU A 281 -8.29 -12.41 -15.84
N GLU A 282 -9.58 -12.21 -15.58
CA GLU A 282 -10.63 -12.23 -16.59
C GLU A 282 -11.45 -10.94 -16.46
N PHE A 283 -11.51 -10.14 -17.52
CA PHE A 283 -12.30 -8.91 -17.58
C PHE A 283 -13.55 -9.10 -18.42
N TYR A 284 -14.66 -8.52 -17.97
CA TYR A 284 -15.92 -8.54 -18.71
C TYR A 284 -16.54 -7.14 -18.74
N PHE A 285 -16.97 -6.69 -19.91
CA PHE A 285 -17.75 -5.47 -20.05
C PHE A 285 -19.18 -5.83 -20.48
N ASP A 286 -20.18 -5.30 -19.76
CA ASP A 286 -21.59 -5.44 -20.10
C ASP A 286 -22.07 -4.16 -20.78
N GLU A 287 -22.05 -4.18 -22.11
CA GLU A 287 -22.47 -3.07 -22.97
C GLU A 287 -23.92 -2.67 -22.73
N LYS A 288 -24.80 -3.64 -22.47
CA LYS A 288 -26.24 -3.42 -22.33
C LYS A 288 -26.56 -2.60 -21.08
N ASN A 289 -25.81 -2.82 -20.02
CA ASN A 289 -26.00 -2.14 -18.74
C ASN A 289 -25.01 -0.99 -18.50
N ARG A 290 -24.16 -0.66 -19.49
CA ARG A 290 -23.05 0.32 -19.35
C ARG A 290 -22.24 0.10 -18.08
N SER A 291 -21.88 -1.15 -17.81
CA SER A 291 -21.18 -1.53 -16.58
C SER A 291 -19.96 -2.37 -16.85
N ALA A 292 -18.84 -2.06 -16.20
CA ALA A 292 -17.68 -2.91 -16.17
C ALA A 292 -17.80 -3.91 -15.01
N LEU A 293 -17.52 -5.19 -15.28
CA LEU A 293 -17.40 -6.21 -14.25
C LEU A 293 -15.92 -6.58 -14.16
N ILE A 294 -15.32 -6.28 -13.02
CA ILE A 294 -13.97 -6.71 -12.69
C ILE A 294 -14.09 -8.02 -11.95
N LYS A 295 -13.49 -9.08 -12.51
CA LYS A 295 -13.44 -10.40 -11.88
C LYS A 295 -11.99 -10.77 -11.63
N VAL A 296 -11.59 -10.71 -10.36
CA VAL A 296 -10.27 -11.19 -9.93
C VAL A 296 -10.47 -12.60 -9.37
N LYS A 297 -9.81 -13.59 -9.96
CA LYS A 297 -9.83 -14.96 -9.44
C LYS A 297 -8.65 -15.17 -8.51
N ASN A 298 -8.71 -16.17 -7.66
CA ASN A 298 -7.54 -16.67 -6.96
C ASN A 298 -7.37 -18.15 -7.33
N PRO A 299 -6.35 -18.54 -8.11
CA PRO A 299 -6.15 -19.92 -8.52
C PRO A 299 -5.41 -20.74 -7.45
N GLN A 300 -4.97 -20.10 -6.37
CA GLN A 300 -4.19 -20.72 -5.31
C GLN A 300 -5.11 -21.41 -4.28
N ASP A 301 -4.54 -22.37 -3.55
CA ASP A 301 -5.18 -23.07 -2.43
C ASP A 301 -5.05 -22.33 -1.09
N LYS A 302 -4.59 -21.07 -1.13
CA LYS A 302 -4.41 -20.16 0.01
C LYS A 302 -5.14 -18.84 -0.20
N TYR A 303 -5.35 -18.11 0.88
CA TYR A 303 -5.89 -16.75 0.82
C TYR A 303 -4.85 -15.79 0.22
N GLU A 304 -5.34 -14.84 -0.54
CA GLU A 304 -4.56 -13.74 -1.10
C GLU A 304 -5.17 -12.42 -0.65
N ILE A 305 -4.34 -11.51 -0.15
CA ILE A 305 -4.75 -10.17 0.23
C ILE A 305 -3.96 -9.22 -0.67
N GLY A 306 -4.66 -8.31 -1.30
CA GLY A 306 -4.05 -7.35 -2.21
C GLY A 306 -4.87 -6.09 -2.28
N SER A 307 -4.55 -5.26 -3.26
CA SER A 307 -5.28 -4.02 -3.51
C SER A 307 -5.70 -3.90 -4.97
N TYR A 308 -6.79 -3.21 -5.17
CA TYR A 308 -7.29 -2.75 -6.45
C TYR A 308 -7.25 -1.24 -6.46
N SER A 309 -6.73 -0.65 -7.53
CA SER A 309 -6.76 0.78 -7.77
C SER A 309 -7.37 1.09 -9.13
N ARG A 310 -8.19 2.15 -9.21
CA ARG A 310 -8.71 2.70 -10.45
C ARG A 310 -8.36 4.17 -10.56
N ILE A 311 -7.99 4.61 -11.76
CA ILE A 311 -7.83 6.03 -12.04
C ILE A 311 -9.15 6.50 -12.67
N LEU A 312 -9.91 7.28 -11.92
CA LEU A 312 -11.09 7.95 -12.45
C LEU A 312 -10.62 9.16 -13.27
N PRO A 313 -11.33 9.54 -14.35
CA PRO A 313 -11.00 10.76 -15.06
C PRO A 313 -11.01 11.93 -14.07
N LYS A 314 -10.11 12.90 -14.27
CA LYS A 314 -9.83 13.99 -13.31
C LYS A 314 -11.08 14.80 -12.90
N GLU A 315 -12.10 14.81 -13.75
CA GLU A 315 -13.40 15.45 -13.54
C GLU A 315 -14.30 14.68 -12.55
N TYR A 316 -13.99 13.43 -12.23
CA TYR A 316 -14.83 12.48 -11.48
C TYR A 316 -14.17 11.85 -10.23
N GLY A 317 -13.02 12.36 -9.77
CA GLY A 317 -12.56 12.06 -8.39
C GLY A 317 -11.31 11.19 -8.20
N GLY A 318 -10.23 11.41 -8.95
CA GLY A 318 -8.89 10.95 -8.55
C GLY A 318 -8.64 9.44 -8.69
N ILE A 319 -7.73 8.90 -7.87
CA ILE A 319 -7.43 7.46 -7.80
C ILE A 319 -8.21 6.88 -6.63
N GLU A 320 -9.01 5.86 -6.88
CA GLU A 320 -9.65 5.08 -5.83
C GLU A 320 -8.86 3.80 -5.63
N LYS A 321 -8.63 3.44 -4.36
CA LYS A 321 -7.91 2.24 -3.95
C LYS A 321 -8.71 1.45 -2.93
N LYS A 322 -8.60 0.13 -2.98
CA LYS A 322 -9.32 -0.77 -2.09
C LYS A 322 -8.56 -2.05 -1.86
N ILE A 323 -8.39 -2.42 -0.59
CA ILE A 323 -7.91 -3.73 -0.16
C ILE A 323 -8.99 -4.77 -0.41
N ILE A 324 -8.61 -5.90 -1.00
CA ILE A 324 -9.49 -7.03 -1.28
C ILE A 324 -8.88 -8.34 -0.78
N VAL A 325 -9.73 -9.20 -0.21
CA VAL A 325 -9.37 -10.54 0.26
C VAL A 325 -9.95 -11.56 -0.71
N LEU A 326 -9.11 -12.45 -1.23
CA LEU A 326 -9.50 -13.55 -2.09
C LEU A 326 -9.35 -14.88 -1.36
N LYS A 327 -10.46 -15.58 -1.21
CA LYS A 327 -10.48 -16.95 -0.67
C LYS A 327 -9.76 -17.92 -1.61
N PRO A 328 -9.25 -19.06 -1.10
CA PRO A 328 -8.72 -20.14 -1.94
C PRO A 328 -9.71 -20.53 -3.05
N TYR A 329 -9.25 -20.57 -4.30
CA TYR A 329 -10.08 -20.86 -5.48
C TYR A 329 -11.31 -19.93 -5.66
N GLY A 330 -11.31 -18.78 -4.98
CA GLY A 330 -12.40 -17.83 -4.97
C GLY A 330 -12.32 -16.82 -6.10
N SER A 331 -13.30 -15.91 -6.13
CA SER A 331 -13.23 -14.70 -6.94
C SER A 331 -13.78 -13.50 -6.20
N TYR A 332 -13.27 -12.33 -6.55
CA TYR A 332 -13.85 -11.03 -6.24
C TYR A 332 -14.49 -10.50 -7.51
N ASP A 333 -15.77 -10.14 -7.39
CA ASP A 333 -16.59 -9.63 -8.49
C ASP A 333 -17.03 -8.21 -8.11
N GLU A 334 -16.60 -7.21 -8.87
CA GLU A 334 -17.03 -5.83 -8.68
C GLU A 334 -17.70 -5.31 -9.95
N LYS A 335 -18.99 -5.00 -9.82
CA LYS A 335 -19.75 -4.36 -10.88
C LYS A 335 -19.74 -2.86 -10.67
N TYR A 336 -19.23 -2.14 -11.65
CA TYR A 336 -19.20 -0.69 -11.65
C TYR A 336 -20.06 -0.14 -12.78
N ALA A 337 -20.98 0.77 -12.43
CA ALA A 337 -21.72 1.55 -13.42
C ALA A 337 -20.80 2.65 -13.95
N LEU A 338 -20.66 2.73 -15.27
CA LEU A 338 -19.99 3.86 -15.88
C LEU A 338 -20.91 5.07 -15.79
N GLU A 339 -20.68 5.94 -14.80
CA GLU A 339 -21.39 7.21 -14.65
C GLU A 339 -20.69 8.30 -15.50
N GLY A 340 -21.47 9.04 -16.29
CA GLY A 340 -20.97 10.13 -17.14
C GLY A 340 -21.65 10.23 -18.51
N ASP A 341 -21.51 11.39 -19.15
CA ASP A 341 -21.99 11.64 -20.51
C ASP A 341 -21.01 11.04 -21.54
N PHE A 342 -21.11 9.72 -21.74
CA PHE A 342 -20.33 9.04 -22.77
C PHE A 342 -20.83 9.43 -24.17
N LYS A 343 -19.94 10.00 -24.97
CA LYS A 343 -20.18 10.41 -26.35
C LYS A 343 -20.07 9.21 -27.27
N GLU A 344 -21.02 9.13 -28.16
CA GLU A 344 -21.06 8.14 -29.24
C GLU A 344 -19.87 8.32 -30.20
N GLY A 345 -19.32 7.21 -30.68
CA GLY A 345 -18.13 7.20 -31.52
C GLY A 345 -16.81 7.37 -30.77
N TYR A 346 -16.83 7.47 -29.43
CA TYR A 346 -15.62 7.55 -28.60
C TYR A 346 -15.32 6.22 -27.91
N ARG A 347 -14.01 5.95 -27.75
CA ARG A 347 -13.48 4.89 -26.90
C ARG A 347 -13.04 5.48 -25.57
N TYR A 348 -13.52 4.90 -24.49
CA TYR A 348 -13.20 5.25 -23.12
C TYR A 348 -12.31 4.18 -22.52
N THR A 349 -11.13 4.57 -22.06
CA THR A 349 -10.19 3.64 -21.43
C THR A 349 -10.03 3.99 -19.96
N ILE A 350 -10.34 3.03 -19.09
CA ILE A 350 -10.22 3.14 -17.64
C ILE A 350 -9.04 2.25 -17.22
N PRO A 351 -7.93 2.85 -16.76
CA PRO A 351 -6.82 2.08 -16.25
C PRO A 351 -7.19 1.50 -14.88
N VAL A 352 -6.92 0.21 -14.74
CA VAL A 352 -7.10 -0.57 -13.53
C VAL A 352 -5.75 -1.14 -13.14
N ILE A 353 -5.37 -0.96 -11.89
CA ILE A 353 -4.14 -1.51 -11.33
C ILE A 353 -4.57 -2.50 -10.25
N LEU A 354 -4.08 -3.72 -10.33
CA LEU A 354 -4.26 -4.73 -9.28
C LEU A 354 -2.90 -5.03 -8.69
N SER A 355 -2.81 -5.09 -7.37
CA SER A 355 -1.57 -5.43 -6.67
C SER A 355 -1.80 -6.62 -5.76
N PHE A 356 -1.23 -7.77 -6.12
CA PHE A 356 -1.27 -9.00 -5.33
C PHE A 356 0.11 -9.64 -5.32
N ASN A 357 0.55 -10.16 -4.17
CA ASN A 357 1.88 -10.77 -4.04
C ASN A 357 3.01 -9.89 -4.59
N ASN A 358 2.96 -8.58 -4.32
CA ASN A 358 3.92 -7.60 -4.83
C ASN A 358 3.99 -7.43 -6.34
N ILE A 359 2.97 -7.90 -7.06
CA ILE A 359 2.86 -7.73 -8.50
C ILE A 359 1.74 -6.73 -8.79
N GLU A 360 2.13 -5.54 -9.25
CA GLU A 360 1.21 -4.61 -9.88
C GLU A 360 0.95 -5.04 -11.32
N GLU A 361 -0.28 -5.40 -11.61
CA GLU A 361 -0.75 -5.63 -12.96
C GLU A 361 -1.54 -4.42 -13.45
N LYS A 362 -0.97 -3.72 -14.43
CA LYS A 362 -1.60 -2.56 -15.07
C LYS A 362 -2.41 -3.03 -16.27
N ASN A 363 -3.72 -2.85 -16.17
CA ASN A 363 -4.70 -3.24 -17.15
C ASN A 363 -5.53 -2.03 -17.59
N ASN A 364 -6.15 -2.14 -18.76
CA ASN A 364 -6.98 -1.08 -19.34
C ASN A 364 -8.34 -1.66 -19.74
N ILE A 365 -9.40 -1.14 -19.16
CA ILE A 365 -10.76 -1.44 -19.60
C ILE A 365 -11.14 -0.43 -20.67
N SER A 366 -11.22 -0.86 -21.93
CA SER A 366 -11.61 0.01 -23.03
C SER A 366 -13.03 -0.30 -23.49
N VAL A 367 -13.87 0.73 -23.57
CA VAL A 367 -15.27 0.64 -23.97
C VAL A 367 -15.51 1.57 -25.15
N GLU A 368 -16.04 1.06 -26.24
CA GLU A 368 -16.41 1.85 -27.42
C GLU A 368 -17.93 1.99 -27.48
N ILE A 369 -18.42 3.23 -27.49
CA ILE A 369 -19.86 3.49 -27.58
C ILE A 369 -20.24 3.60 -29.05
N ARG A 370 -20.98 2.61 -29.57
CA ARG A 370 -21.44 2.56 -30.97
C ARG A 370 -22.93 2.89 -31.11
N GLU A 371 -23.31 3.41 -32.28
CA GLU A 371 -24.70 3.65 -32.67
C GLU A 371 -25.56 2.37 -32.55
N GLY A 372 -26.71 2.48 -31.87
CA GLY A 372 -27.78 1.48 -31.95
C GLY A 372 -28.12 0.64 -30.71
N SER A 373 -27.76 1.03 -29.49
CA SER A 373 -28.24 0.32 -28.27
C SER A 373 -29.68 0.69 -27.84
N GLY A 374 -30.36 1.52 -28.62
CA GLY A 374 -31.77 1.87 -28.43
C GLY A 374 -32.60 1.51 -29.68
N GLN A 375 -33.46 0.50 -29.52
CA GLN A 375 -34.51 0.06 -30.46
C GLN A 375 -34.05 -0.79 -31.65
N GLY A 376 -34.62 -2.00 -31.72
CA GLY A 376 -34.30 -2.98 -32.74
C GLY A 376 -34.99 -2.74 -34.06
N GLU A 377 -34.38 -3.24 -35.12
CA GLU A 377 -35.04 -3.81 -36.31
C GLU A 377 -34.02 -4.67 -37.06
N GLU A 378 -34.44 -5.88 -37.47
CA GLU A 378 -33.64 -6.83 -38.23
C GLU A 378 -33.50 -6.35 -39.68
N HIS A 379 -32.26 -6.17 -40.15
CA HIS A 379 -31.95 -6.23 -41.57
C HIS A 379 -30.78 -7.17 -41.84
N LEU A 380 -31.10 -8.24 -42.57
CA LEU A 380 -30.17 -9.21 -43.11
C LEU A 380 -29.52 -8.61 -44.37
N ASP A 381 -28.21 -8.49 -44.39
CA ASP A 381 -27.48 -8.62 -45.65
C ASP A 381 -26.15 -9.36 -45.45
N ASN A 382 -25.89 -10.28 -46.37
CA ASN A 382 -24.72 -11.14 -46.42
C ASN A 382 -23.59 -10.41 -47.15
N GLN A 383 -22.37 -10.37 -46.60
CA GLN A 383 -21.15 -10.52 -47.41
C GLN A 383 -19.90 -10.83 -46.57
N GLU A 384 -19.21 -11.88 -46.99
CA GLU A 384 -17.83 -12.23 -46.66
C GLU A 384 -16.86 -11.10 -47.05
N VAL A 385 -15.70 -10.95 -46.39
CA VAL A 385 -14.36 -10.78 -47.03
C VAL A 385 -13.21 -10.89 -46.00
N CYS A 386 -12.13 -11.51 -46.50
CA CYS A 386 -10.78 -11.87 -46.05
C CYS A 386 -9.94 -10.94 -45.15
N LEU A 387 -9.04 -11.59 -44.39
CA LEU A 387 -7.75 -11.05 -43.89
C LEU A 387 -6.75 -10.76 -45.03
N PRO A 388 -5.84 -9.77 -44.84
CA PRO A 388 -4.40 -10.09 -44.84
C PRO A 388 -3.55 -9.29 -43.81
N ALA A 389 -2.27 -9.68 -43.71
CA ALA A 389 -1.30 -9.45 -42.64
C ALA A 389 -0.47 -8.13 -42.67
N LEU A 390 0.24 -7.90 -41.55
CA LEU A 390 1.42 -7.03 -41.27
C LEU A 390 1.21 -5.50 -41.17
N VAL A 391 1.61 -4.89 -40.03
CA VAL A 391 2.87 -4.11 -39.86
C VAL A 391 3.03 -3.64 -38.40
N LEU A 392 4.27 -3.79 -37.93
CA LEU A 392 4.94 -3.35 -36.70
C LEU A 392 5.11 -1.82 -36.64
N LEU A 393 4.79 -1.14 -35.52
CA LEU A 393 5.54 0.06 -35.08
C LEU A 393 5.15 0.52 -33.65
N ALA A 394 6.18 0.64 -32.82
CA ALA A 394 6.17 1.19 -31.48
C ALA A 394 6.34 2.73 -31.48
N LEU A 395 5.93 3.33 -30.35
CA LEU A 395 6.20 4.71 -29.87
C LEU A 395 5.47 5.85 -30.60
N ILE A 396 4.77 6.70 -29.82
CA ILE A 396 5.09 8.13 -29.66
C ILE A 396 4.15 8.80 -28.64
N MET A 397 4.77 9.58 -27.75
CA MET A 397 4.18 10.56 -26.83
C MET A 397 3.21 11.52 -27.50
N PHE A 398 2.06 11.81 -26.87
CA PHE A 398 1.24 12.97 -27.27
C PHE A 398 1.67 14.23 -26.49
N TYR A 399 2.49 15.06 -27.15
CA TYR A 399 2.53 16.51 -26.92
C TYR A 399 1.46 17.17 -27.82
N PHE A 400 0.62 18.01 -27.23
CA PHE A 400 -0.36 18.83 -27.95
C PHE A 400 0.32 19.95 -28.74
N PHE A 401 0.07 20.08 -30.04
CA PHE A 401 0.05 21.38 -30.71
C PHE A 401 -1.01 21.45 -31.82
N LYS A 402 -1.74 22.56 -31.77
CA LYS A 402 -2.92 22.95 -32.56
C LYS A 402 -2.46 23.47 -33.94
N ILE A 403 -2.96 22.91 -35.04
CA ILE A 403 -2.73 23.45 -36.39
C ILE A 403 -3.97 24.22 -36.84
N GLY A 404 -3.75 25.48 -37.24
CA GLY A 404 -4.65 26.33 -38.01
C GLY A 404 -4.17 27.78 -37.89
N GLY A 405 -3.87 28.54 -38.93
CA GLY A 405 -3.85 28.31 -40.38
C GLY A 405 -3.35 29.58 -41.09
N THR A 406 -2.98 29.40 -42.37
CA THR A 406 -3.01 30.34 -43.52
C THR A 406 -2.22 31.67 -43.54
N GLU A 407 -1.31 31.73 -44.54
CA GLU A 407 -0.99 32.82 -45.52
C GLU A 407 -0.53 34.20 -44.97
N ILE A 408 0.55 34.85 -45.43
CA ILE A 408 1.30 34.90 -46.70
C ILE A 408 2.80 35.00 -46.39
#